data_AF-A0A6J4V888-F1
#
_entry.id   AF-A0A6J4V888-F1
#
_cell.length_a   1.000
_cell.length_b   1.000
_cell.length_c   1.000
_cell.angle_alpha   90.00
_cell.angle_beta   90.00
_cell.angle_gamma   90.00
#
_symmetry.space_group_name_H-M   'P 1'
#
loop_
_entity.id
_entity.type
_entity.pdbx_description
1 polymer ?
#
loop_
_entity_poly.entity_id
_entity_poly.type
_entity_poly.pdbx_seq_one_letter_code
_entity_poly.pdbx_strand_id
1 'polypeptide(L)'
;MRQPYVLTVNKRQPTPINFKTHYAEDLARTVPPEGWQRLSTGAGTKGARYYDWARVELSCRHPEGFSRWFLFRRCPEHHDDPSFISYYQVFAPSDTSLETMVGVAGQRWRIEECFQFAFISTWLRGL
;
A
#
# COMPACT_ATOMS: atom_id res chain seq x y z
N MET A 1 -19.92 9.04 -5.37
CA MET A 1 -19.19 8.17 -4.41
C MET A 1 -17.74 8.04 -4.87
N ARG A 2 -16.74 8.06 -3.98
CA ARG A 2 -15.35 7.78 -4.34
C ARG A 2 -15.12 6.27 -4.37
N GLN A 3 -14.47 5.75 -5.41
CA GLN A 3 -14.11 4.34 -5.51
C GLN A 3 -12.92 4.00 -4.58
N PRO A 4 -12.84 2.78 -4.01
CA PRO A 4 -11.66 2.30 -3.32
C PRO A 4 -10.41 2.35 -4.20
N TYR A 5 -9.26 2.65 -3.62
CA TYR A 5 -8.01 2.73 -4.38
C TYR A 5 -6.76 2.45 -3.54
N VAL A 6 -5.70 2.08 -4.26
CA VAL A 6 -4.32 2.10 -3.79
C VAL A 6 -3.50 2.89 -4.82
N LEU A 7 -2.91 4.01 -4.40
CA LEU A 7 -2.07 4.86 -5.26
C LEU A 7 -0.65 4.92 -4.71
N THR A 8 0.34 4.64 -5.56
CA THR A 8 1.73 4.95 -5.27
C THR A 8 1.90 6.46 -5.17
N VAL A 9 2.61 6.91 -4.15
CA VAL A 9 2.93 8.32 -3.92
C VAL A 9 4.41 8.47 -3.60
N ASN A 10 4.92 9.69 -3.74
CA ASN A 10 6.29 9.97 -3.32
C ASN A 10 6.37 10.16 -1.79
N LYS A 11 7.58 10.04 -1.24
CA LYS A 11 7.84 10.15 0.20
C LYS A 11 7.44 11.50 0.83
N ARG A 12 7.42 12.57 0.02
CA ARG A 12 7.02 13.95 0.40
C ARG A 12 5.53 14.23 0.11
N GLN A 13 4.71 13.20 -0.09
CA GLN A 13 3.27 13.37 -0.23
C GLN A 13 2.68 14.03 1.04
N PRO A 14 2.20 15.28 0.95
CA PRO A 14 1.64 15.97 2.11
C PRO A 14 0.29 15.36 2.47
N THR A 15 0.05 15.17 3.77
CA THR A 15 -1.21 14.67 4.30
C THR A 15 -1.60 15.46 5.55
N PRO A 16 -2.69 16.24 5.48
CA PRO A 16 -3.22 16.93 6.65
C PRO A 16 -3.83 15.93 7.65
N ILE A 17 -3.32 15.91 8.87
CA ILE A 17 -3.84 15.13 10.00
C ILE A 17 -3.95 16.09 11.18
N ASN A 18 -5.14 16.22 11.78
CA ASN A 18 -5.39 17.10 12.94
C ASN A 18 -4.80 18.53 12.77
N PHE A 19 -5.04 19.14 11.60
CA PHE A 19 -4.55 20.48 11.23
C PHE A 19 -3.02 20.64 11.12
N LYS A 20 -2.25 19.55 11.19
CA LYS A 20 -0.82 19.51 10.90
C LYS A 20 -0.55 18.74 9.61
N THR A 21 0.38 19.22 8.80
CA THR A 21 0.85 18.48 7.62
C THR A 21 1.90 17.47 8.07
N HIS A 22 1.69 16.21 7.69
CA HIS A 22 2.66 15.14 7.81
C HIS A 22 3.08 14.67 6.42
N TYR A 23 4.33 14.27 6.25
CA TYR A 23 4.78 13.58 5.04
C TYR A 23 4.73 12.06 5.22
N ALA A 24 4.63 11.34 4.10
CA ALA A 24 4.59 9.88 4.13
C ALA A 24 5.84 9.28 4.81
N GLU A 25 7.02 9.87 4.60
CA GLU A 25 8.25 9.44 5.28
C GLU A 25 8.24 9.67 6.78
N ASP A 26 7.64 10.75 7.27
CA ASP A 26 7.53 11.01 8.71
C ASP A 26 6.68 9.94 9.39
N LEU A 27 5.55 9.59 8.76
CA LEU A 27 4.65 8.58 9.27
C LEU A 27 5.28 7.18 9.23
N ALA A 28 6.02 6.84 8.17
CA ALA A 28 6.75 5.58 8.10
C ALA A 28 7.75 5.41 9.27
N ARG A 29 8.43 6.51 9.68
CA ARG A 29 9.37 6.52 10.81
C ARG A 29 8.71 6.33 12.17
N THR A 30 7.40 6.60 12.29
CA THR A 30 6.65 6.38 13.54
C THR A 30 6.22 4.93 13.74
N VAL A 31 6.35 4.08 12.72
CA VAL A 31 5.98 2.66 12.82
C VAL A 31 7.06 1.92 13.61
N PRO A 32 6.75 1.34 14.78
CA PRO A 32 7.73 0.57 15.52
C PRO A 32 8.06 -0.75 14.79
N PRO A 33 9.19 -1.41 15.07
CA PRO A 33 9.61 -2.63 14.36
C PRO A 33 8.51 -3.72 14.28
N GLU A 34 7.77 -3.93 15.36
CA GLU A 34 6.66 -4.90 15.46
C GLU A 34 5.42 -4.51 14.62
N GLY A 35 5.31 -3.25 14.22
CA GLY A 35 4.28 -2.76 13.31
C GLY A 35 4.52 -3.14 11.85
N TRP A 36 5.71 -3.68 11.54
CA TRP A 36 6.05 -4.20 10.22
C TRP A 36 5.81 -5.71 10.15
N GLN A 37 4.99 -6.12 9.18
CA GLN A 37 4.60 -7.51 8.96
C GLN A 37 5.16 -8.01 7.64
N ARG A 38 5.85 -9.16 7.67
CA ARG A 38 6.34 -9.83 6.45
C ARG A 38 5.17 -10.46 5.71
N LEU A 39 4.82 -9.92 4.55
CA LEU A 39 3.68 -10.38 3.74
C LEU A 39 4.07 -10.56 2.28
N SER A 40 3.38 -11.50 1.62
CA SER A 40 3.54 -11.74 0.18
C SER A 40 2.64 -10.83 -0.65
N THR A 41 3.16 -10.31 -1.76
CA THR A 41 2.37 -9.61 -2.78
C THR A 41 1.52 -10.53 -3.67
N GLY A 42 1.34 -11.79 -3.27
CA GLY A 42 0.70 -12.84 -4.06
C GLY A 42 1.67 -13.59 -4.98
N ALA A 43 1.20 -14.67 -5.58
CA ALA A 43 1.98 -15.48 -6.50
C ALA A 43 2.23 -14.74 -7.83
N GLY A 44 3.47 -14.31 -8.07
CA GLY A 44 3.96 -13.86 -9.36
C GLY A 44 4.49 -15.01 -10.22
N THR A 45 4.88 -14.73 -11.47
CA THR A 45 5.50 -15.72 -12.38
C THR A 45 6.85 -16.23 -11.88
N LYS A 46 7.52 -15.48 -11.00
CA LYS A 46 8.78 -15.83 -10.33
C LYS A 46 8.59 -16.34 -8.89
N GLY A 47 7.36 -16.71 -8.52
CA GLY A 47 7.00 -17.09 -7.14
C GLY A 47 6.53 -15.92 -6.28
N ALA A 48 6.19 -16.22 -5.04
CA ALA A 48 5.74 -15.24 -4.05
C ALA A 48 6.92 -14.36 -3.60
N ARG A 49 6.81 -13.03 -3.81
CA ARG A 49 7.76 -12.06 -3.24
C ARG A 49 7.27 -11.62 -1.89
N TYR A 50 8.18 -11.60 -0.91
CA TYR A 50 7.89 -11.16 0.44
C TYR A 50 8.59 -9.84 0.73
N TYR A 51 7.86 -8.92 1.33
CA TYR A 51 8.38 -7.65 1.81
C TYR A 51 7.84 -7.39 3.21
N ASP A 52 8.47 -6.46 3.93
CA ASP A 52 7.92 -5.96 5.18
C ASP A 52 6.93 -4.83 4.85
N TRP A 53 5.73 -4.95 5.41
CA TRP A 53 4.63 -4.02 5.18
C TRP A 53 4.14 -3.44 6.49
N ALA A 54 3.77 -2.17 6.45
CA ALA A 54 3.12 -1.50 7.57
C ALA A 54 2.04 -0.57 7.06
N ARG A 55 1.05 -0.26 7.91
CA ARG A 55 0.04 0.74 7.61
C ARG A 55 -0.16 1.69 8.78
N VAL A 56 -0.50 2.94 8.46
CA VAL A 56 -0.90 3.97 9.42
C VAL A 56 -2.23 4.54 8.98
N GLU A 57 -3.24 4.44 9.84
CA GLU A 57 -4.56 5.02 9.57
C GLU A 57 -4.51 6.54 9.71
N LEU A 58 -5.18 7.24 8.79
CA LEU A 58 -5.24 8.68 8.74
C LEU A 58 -6.56 9.12 9.37
N SER A 59 -6.48 9.80 10.52
CA SER A 59 -7.63 10.32 11.29
C SER A 59 -8.32 11.53 10.62
N CYS A 60 -8.44 11.51 9.29
CA CYS A 60 -9.09 12.55 8.49
C CYS A 60 -10.53 12.16 8.14
N ARG A 61 -11.40 13.14 7.87
CA ARG A 61 -12.80 12.91 7.53
C ARG A 61 -12.94 12.02 6.27
N HIS A 62 -13.66 10.93 6.40
CA HIS A 62 -14.00 9.98 5.33
C HIS A 62 -15.50 9.60 5.41
N PRO A 63 -16.09 9.05 4.32
CA PRO A 63 -17.43 8.48 4.37
C PRO A 63 -17.55 7.39 5.44
N GLU A 64 -18.75 7.22 6.00
CA GLU A 64 -19.03 6.14 6.97
C GLU A 64 -18.67 4.77 6.38
N GLY A 65 -18.00 3.93 7.18
CA GLY A 65 -17.56 2.58 6.79
C GLY A 65 -16.31 2.53 5.90
N PHE A 66 -15.68 3.66 5.59
CA PHE A 66 -14.42 3.73 4.84
C PHE A 66 -13.34 4.39 5.66
N SER A 67 -12.09 3.96 5.50
CA SER A 67 -10.94 4.60 6.12
C SER A 67 -9.88 4.95 5.08
N ARG A 68 -8.91 5.78 5.49
CA ARG A 68 -7.73 6.08 4.70
C ARG A 68 -6.48 5.65 5.44
N TRP A 69 -5.52 5.11 4.72
CA TRP A 69 -4.22 4.73 5.28
C TRP A 69 -3.08 5.21 4.40
N PHE A 70 -1.93 5.41 5.04
CA PHE A 70 -0.69 5.12 4.35
C PHE A 70 -0.37 3.63 4.49
N LEU A 71 0.09 3.05 3.40
CA LEU A 71 0.70 1.73 3.35
C LEU A 71 2.16 1.90 2.93
N PHE A 72 3.05 1.20 3.62
CA PHE A 72 4.48 1.24 3.41
C PHE A 72 4.99 -0.16 3.07
N ARG A 73 5.97 -0.21 2.18
CA ARG A 73 6.68 -1.45 1.84
C ARG A 73 8.17 -1.19 1.93
N ARG A 74 8.91 -2.04 2.63
CA ARG A 74 10.38 -1.99 2.64
C ARG A 74 10.99 -3.34 2.29
N CYS A 75 12.20 -3.29 1.74
CA CYS A 75 13.01 -4.48 1.51
C CYS A 75 13.52 -5.00 2.86
N PRO A 76 13.33 -6.28 3.19
CA PRO A 76 13.85 -6.83 4.44
C PRO A 76 15.38 -6.72 4.57
N GLU A 77 16.09 -6.89 3.46
CA GLU A 77 17.54 -6.79 3.36
C GLU A 77 18.05 -5.35 3.57
N HIS A 78 17.18 -4.34 3.42
CA HIS A 78 17.48 -2.93 3.57
C HIS A 78 16.49 -2.23 4.51
N HIS A 79 16.05 -2.93 5.58
CA HIS A 79 14.96 -2.47 6.44
C HIS A 79 15.24 -1.16 7.20
N ASP A 80 16.52 -0.82 7.39
CA ASP A 80 16.99 0.41 8.03
C ASP A 80 17.26 1.56 7.05
N ASP A 81 17.24 1.31 5.74
CA ASP A 81 17.48 2.35 4.73
C ASP A 81 16.14 2.93 4.22
N PRO A 82 15.81 4.19 4.57
CA PRO A 82 14.56 4.82 4.16
C PRO A 82 14.44 5.03 2.63
N SER A 83 15.55 4.90 1.89
CA SER A 83 15.59 4.97 0.42
C SER A 83 14.95 3.75 -0.23
N PHE A 84 14.86 2.63 0.51
CA PHE A 84 14.25 1.38 0.05
C PHE A 84 12.79 1.22 0.52
N ILE A 85 12.14 2.32 0.90
CA ILE A 85 10.72 2.34 1.27
C ILE A 85 9.88 2.84 0.08
N SER A 86 8.85 2.09 -0.27
CA SER A 86 7.77 2.50 -1.17
C SER A 86 6.55 2.96 -0.37
N TYR A 87 5.86 4.00 -0.87
CA TYR A 87 4.77 4.67 -0.17
C TYR A 87 3.48 4.59 -0.99
N TYR A 88 2.37 4.29 -0.33
CA TYR A 88 1.05 4.18 -0.95
C TYR A 88 0.00 4.89 -0.12
N GLN A 89 -0.96 5.55 -0.78
CA GLN A 89 -2.22 5.96 -0.16
C GLN A 89 -3.31 4.94 -0.46
N VAL A 90 -4.05 4.56 0.58
CA VAL A 90 -5.15 3.60 0.50
C VAL A 90 -6.45 4.29 0.93
N PHE A 91 -7.51 4.07 0.19
CA PHE A 91 -8.88 4.37 0.58
C PHE A 91 -9.73 3.13 0.32
N ALA A 92 -10.34 2.55 1.36
CA ALA A 92 -11.05 1.29 1.27
C ALA A 92 -12.03 1.14 2.46
N PRO A 93 -12.94 0.14 2.46
CA PRO A 93 -13.75 -0.20 3.63
C PRO A 93 -12.89 -0.34 4.90
N SER A 94 -13.35 0.15 6.05
CA SER A 94 -12.57 0.24 7.29
C SER A 94 -12.08 -1.13 7.82
N ASP A 95 -12.76 -2.21 7.45
CA ASP A 95 -12.43 -3.60 7.78
C ASP A 95 -11.43 -4.26 6.81
N THR A 96 -10.95 -3.54 5.79
CA THR A 96 -9.97 -4.06 4.83
C THR A 96 -8.70 -4.50 5.54
N SER A 97 -8.30 -5.76 5.36
CA SER A 97 -7.10 -6.32 5.99
C SER A 97 -5.80 -5.79 5.36
N LEU A 98 -4.68 -5.89 6.08
CA LEU A 98 -3.38 -5.50 5.53
C LEU A 98 -3.02 -6.38 4.32
N GLU A 99 -3.26 -7.68 4.38
CA GLU A 99 -3.01 -8.65 3.30
C GLU A 99 -3.75 -8.28 2.02
N THR A 100 -5.00 -7.81 2.14
CA THR A 100 -5.79 -7.34 1.00
C THR A 100 -5.16 -6.10 0.37
N MET A 101 -4.74 -5.13 1.20
CA MET A 101 -4.05 -3.92 0.72
C MET A 101 -2.72 -4.28 0.02
N VAL A 102 -1.94 -5.20 0.60
CA VAL A 102 -0.67 -5.71 0.05
C VAL A 102 -0.89 -6.41 -1.27
N GLY A 103 -1.92 -7.24 -1.39
CA GLY A 103 -2.28 -7.90 -2.63
C GLY A 103 -2.55 -6.89 -3.74
N VAL A 104 -3.41 -5.89 -3.49
CA VAL A 104 -3.74 -4.84 -4.47
C VAL A 104 -2.52 -4.01 -4.85
N ALA A 105 -1.68 -3.61 -3.88
CA ALA A 105 -0.43 -2.89 -4.13
C ALA A 105 0.55 -3.72 -4.98
N GLY A 106 0.61 -5.03 -4.73
CA GLY A 106 1.41 -6.02 -5.44
C GLY A 106 1.01 -6.21 -6.90
N GLN A 107 -0.28 -6.18 -7.22
CA GLN A 107 -0.76 -6.30 -8.60
C GLN A 107 -0.25 -5.17 -9.50
N ARG A 108 0.02 -3.98 -8.93
CA ARG A 108 0.48 -2.82 -9.68
C ARG A 108 1.96 -2.93 -10.09
N TRP A 109 2.77 -3.61 -9.28
CA TRP A 109 4.14 -4.01 -9.65
C TRP A 109 4.19 -5.03 -10.79
N ARG A 110 3.14 -5.84 -10.96
CA ARG A 110 3.04 -6.72 -12.13
C ARG A 110 2.97 -5.94 -13.43
N ILE A 111 2.40 -4.72 -13.43
CA ILE A 111 2.27 -3.90 -14.64
C ILE A 111 3.64 -3.38 -15.11
N GLU A 112 4.53 -3.03 -14.19
CA GLU A 112 5.90 -2.61 -14.52
C GLU A 112 6.78 -3.79 -14.99
N GLU A 113 6.57 -5.01 -14.49
CA GLU A 113 7.20 -6.23 -15.06
C GLU A 113 6.51 -6.71 -16.36
N CYS A 114 5.23 -6.39 -16.58
CA CYS A 114 4.46 -6.74 -17.80
C CYS A 114 4.79 -5.87 -19.03
N PHE A 115 5.71 -4.90 -18.93
CA PHE A 115 6.35 -4.35 -20.13
C PHE A 115 7.34 -5.33 -20.80
N GLN A 116 7.45 -6.56 -20.28
CA GLN A 116 7.81 -7.75 -21.05
C GLN A 116 6.72 -8.85 -21.03
N PHE A 117 5.45 -8.52 -21.30
CA PHE A 117 4.39 -9.38 -21.90
C PHE A 117 3.01 -9.12 -21.27
N ALA A 118 2.15 -8.54 -22.11
CA ALA A 118 0.69 -8.67 -22.24
C ALA A 118 -0.25 -8.50 -21.02
N PHE A 119 -1.02 -7.41 -21.13
CA PHE A 119 -2.44 -7.17 -20.80
C PHE A 119 -3.17 -8.21 -19.93
N ILE A 120 -3.62 -7.77 -18.75
CA ILE A 120 -4.57 -8.53 -17.91
C ILE A 120 -6.00 -8.28 -18.40
N SER A 121 -6.59 -9.33 -18.95
CA SER A 121 -8.02 -9.47 -19.25
C SER A 121 -8.79 -10.11 -18.08
N THR A 122 -10.06 -9.70 -17.95
CA THR A 122 -11.22 -10.51 -17.52
C THR A 122 -11.68 -10.42 -16.04
N TRP A 123 -12.69 -9.56 -15.82
CA TRP A 123 -13.91 -9.84 -15.04
C TRP A 123 -15.06 -9.52 -16.02
N LEU A 124 -15.96 -10.42 -16.42
CA LEU A 124 -17.06 -11.00 -15.65
C LEU A 124 -17.59 -12.25 -16.38
N ARG A 125 -17.89 -13.32 -15.64
CA ARG A 125 -18.95 -14.27 -16.01
C ARG A 125 -20.20 -13.94 -15.18
N GLY A 126 -21.32 -13.82 -15.88
CA GLY A 126 -22.66 -14.05 -15.34
C GLY A 126 -23.29 -12.86 -14.63
N LEU A 127 -23.98 -11.99 -15.38
CA LEU A 127 -25.42 -12.10 -15.68
C LEU A 127 -25.74 -11.23 -16.89
#